data_AF-A0ABC9BJH4-F1
#
_entry.id   AF-A0ABC9BJH4-F1
#
_cell.length_a   1.000
_cell.length_b   1.000
_cell.length_c   1.000
_cell.angle_alpha   90.00
_cell.angle_beta   90.00
_cell.angle_gamma   90.00
#
_symmetry.space_group_name_H-M   'P 1'
#
loop_
_entity.id
_entity.type
_entity.pdbx_description
1 polymer ?
#
loop_
_entity_poly.entity_id
_entity_poly.type
_entity_poly.pdbx_seq_one_letter_code
_entity_poly.pdbx_strand_id
1 'polypeptide(L)'
;MATFPIKPLDGADGYLRWREMVLLGLNTASVVLSDDPPPAPSQAAVDGGTHQAAKKQWVHDDAVCRGYILAALSDRLLPVYMWHGTARALWEAVACTYELDYYSWELMFEELEFGDDETLRERVARAEALAIAKSSFPEPPSDQSVAYDVCTKLPDVAKDAIMRGYGTTMAGYTSMSGLWRSALEMERIRNTEASRFAMREKEEGSGKSGHVAKKRRR
;
A
#
# COMPACT_ATOMS: atom_id res chain seq x y z
N MET A 1 15.92 6.05 -22.52
CA MET A 1 14.99 5.33 -21.63
C MET A 1 15.27 5.79 -20.21
N ALA A 2 14.25 6.24 -19.47
CA ALA A 2 14.44 6.66 -18.09
C ALA A 2 14.64 5.41 -17.23
N THR A 3 15.85 5.21 -16.73
CA THR A 3 16.19 4.13 -15.81
C THR A 3 15.95 4.66 -14.39
N PHE A 4 14.92 4.18 -13.72
CA PHE A 4 14.70 4.49 -12.32
C PHE A 4 15.67 3.64 -11.48
N PRO A 5 16.48 4.21 -10.58
CA PRO A 5 17.36 3.43 -9.73
C PRO A 5 16.51 2.58 -8.78
N ILE A 6 16.45 1.28 -9.05
CA ILE A 6 15.80 0.30 -8.17
C ILE A 6 16.76 0.07 -7.00
N LYS A 7 16.29 0.30 -5.77
CA LYS A 7 17.04 -0.12 -4.58
C LYS A 7 17.15 -1.65 -4.62
N PRO A 8 18.36 -2.23 -4.58
CA PRO A 8 18.49 -3.67 -4.61
C PRO A 8 17.76 -4.34 -3.44
N LEU A 9 17.13 -5.49 -3.70
CA LEU A 9 16.51 -6.32 -2.66
C LEU A 9 17.59 -6.86 -1.73
N ASP A 10 17.48 -6.56 -0.44
CA ASP A 10 18.47 -6.95 0.57
C ASP A 10 17.81 -7.58 1.81
N GLY A 11 16.59 -8.08 1.68
CA GLY A 11 15.80 -8.69 2.75
C GLY A 11 14.30 -8.45 2.56
N ALA A 12 13.50 -8.85 3.54
CA ALA A 12 12.05 -8.63 3.52
C ALA A 12 11.69 -7.13 3.51
N ASP A 13 12.48 -6.32 4.22
CA ASP A 13 12.33 -4.87 4.27
C ASP A 13 12.49 -4.25 2.89
N GLY A 14 11.36 -3.80 2.33
CA GLY A 14 11.31 -3.16 1.02
C GLY A 14 11.01 -4.11 -0.15
N TYR A 15 10.68 -5.39 0.11
CA TYR A 15 10.26 -6.33 -0.92
C TYR A 15 9.10 -5.79 -1.77
N LEU A 16 8.04 -5.25 -1.14
CA LEU A 16 6.90 -4.68 -1.88
C LEU A 16 7.33 -3.56 -2.83
N ARG A 17 8.17 -2.64 -2.36
CA ARG A 17 8.69 -1.56 -3.18
C ARG A 17 9.55 -2.10 -4.33
N TRP A 18 10.41 -3.08 -4.03
CA TRP A 18 11.25 -3.74 -5.04
C TRP A 18 10.39 -4.42 -6.12
N ARG A 19 9.36 -5.17 -5.72
CA ARG A 19 8.44 -5.91 -6.59
C ARG A 19 7.76 -4.96 -7.58
N GLU A 20 7.15 -3.89 -7.09
CA GLU A 20 6.47 -2.90 -7.93
C GLU A 20 7.44 -2.18 -8.88
N MET A 21 8.67 -1.89 -8.43
CA MET A 21 9.71 -1.28 -9.27
C MET A 21 10.19 -2.20 -10.37
N VAL A 22 10.35 -3.50 -10.10
CA VAL A 22 10.71 -4.50 -11.11
C VAL A 22 9.58 -4.64 -12.12
N LEU A 23 8.33 -4.78 -11.70
CA LEU A 23 7.17 -4.85 -12.59
C LEU A 23 7.05 -3.61 -13.48
N LEU A 24 7.27 -2.42 -12.92
CA LEU A 24 7.32 -1.17 -13.69
C LEU A 24 8.45 -1.19 -14.73
N GLY A 25 9.62 -1.72 -14.37
CA GLY A 25 10.75 -1.88 -15.27
C GLY A 25 10.44 -2.83 -16.44
N LEU A 26 9.86 -3.99 -16.16
CA LEU A 26 9.43 -4.96 -17.18
C LEU A 26 8.41 -4.36 -18.14
N ASN A 27 7.39 -3.67 -17.59
CA ASN A 27 6.37 -2.98 -18.39
C ASN A 27 6.99 -1.88 -19.28
N THR A 28 7.94 -1.12 -18.75
CA THR A 28 8.67 -0.09 -19.53
C THR A 28 9.50 -0.72 -20.66
N ALA A 29 10.05 -1.91 -20.43
CA ALA A 29 10.74 -2.70 -21.44
C ALA A 29 9.79 -3.46 -22.39
N SER A 30 8.46 -3.35 -22.20
CA SER A 30 7.44 -4.05 -22.98
C SER A 30 7.59 -5.58 -22.99
N VAL A 31 8.12 -6.13 -21.89
CA VAL A 31 8.26 -7.58 -21.68
C VAL A 31 7.39 -8.03 -20.51
N VAL A 32 6.93 -9.27 -20.55
CA VAL A 32 6.04 -9.85 -19.53
C VAL A 32 6.64 -11.14 -19.01
N LEU A 33 6.46 -11.43 -17.72
CA LEU A 33 6.79 -12.72 -17.12
C LEU A 33 5.92 -13.81 -17.73
N SER A 34 6.49 -14.56 -18.67
CA SER A 34 5.82 -15.67 -19.35
C SER A 34 6.15 -16.99 -18.68
N ASP A 35 5.14 -17.85 -18.53
CA ASP A 35 5.25 -19.16 -17.89
C ASP A 35 6.15 -20.13 -18.68
N ASP A 36 5.79 -20.37 -19.93
CA ASP A 36 6.39 -21.44 -20.73
C ASP A 36 6.70 -21.00 -22.17
N PRO A 37 7.69 -21.64 -22.81
CA PRO A 37 7.96 -21.42 -24.22
C PRO A 37 6.73 -21.77 -25.07
N PRO A 38 6.55 -21.11 -26.24
CA PRO A 38 5.43 -21.38 -27.13
C PRO A 38 5.32 -22.89 -27.44
N PRO A 39 4.11 -23.48 -27.35
CA PRO A 39 3.92 -24.91 -27.57
C PRO A 39 4.40 -25.31 -28.96
N ALA A 40 5.01 -26.49 -29.09
CA ALA A 40 5.52 -27.00 -30.37
C ALA A 40 4.42 -26.98 -31.47
N PRO A 41 4.77 -26.71 -32.74
CA PRO A 41 3.78 -26.65 -33.79
C PRO A 41 3.11 -28.02 -33.91
N SER A 42 1.78 -28.05 -33.91
CA SER A 42 1.05 -29.26 -34.26
C SER A 42 1.36 -29.60 -35.72
N GLN A 43 1.40 -30.88 -36.07
CA GLN A 43 1.72 -31.34 -37.44
C GLN A 43 0.78 -30.77 -38.54
N ALA A 44 -0.30 -30.08 -38.15
CA ALA A 44 -1.24 -29.40 -39.04
C ALA A 44 -0.88 -27.94 -39.36
N ALA A 45 0.11 -27.33 -38.68
CA ALA A 45 0.50 -25.94 -38.90
C ALA A 45 1.66 -25.84 -39.90
N VAL A 46 1.39 -25.25 -41.06
CA VAL A 46 2.30 -25.15 -42.22
C VAL A 46 3.40 -24.11 -42.02
N ASP A 47 3.36 -23.33 -40.95
CA ASP A 47 4.24 -22.16 -40.76
C ASP A 47 5.38 -22.41 -39.75
N GLY A 48 6.32 -23.30 -40.09
CA GLY A 48 7.52 -23.53 -39.27
C GLY A 48 8.36 -22.26 -39.00
N GLY A 49 8.27 -21.26 -39.87
CA GLY A 49 8.97 -19.97 -39.72
C GLY A 49 8.41 -19.06 -38.62
N THR A 50 7.08 -19.05 -38.42
CA THR A 50 6.43 -18.20 -37.40
C THR A 50 6.63 -18.76 -36.00
N HIS A 51 6.59 -20.09 -35.86
CA HIS A 51 6.87 -20.78 -34.60
C HIS A 51 8.29 -20.51 -34.11
N GLN A 52 9.28 -20.62 -35.01
CA GLN A 52 10.67 -20.41 -34.64
C GLN A 52 10.98 -18.93 -34.33
N ALA A 53 10.28 -17.98 -34.95
CA ALA A 53 10.33 -16.57 -34.58
C ALA A 53 9.74 -16.33 -33.18
N ALA A 54 8.57 -16.90 -32.89
CA ALA A 54 7.94 -16.79 -31.56
C ALA A 54 8.82 -17.38 -30.45
N LYS A 55 9.44 -18.53 -30.69
CA LYS A 55 10.38 -19.14 -29.74
C LYS A 55 11.61 -18.24 -29.49
N LYS A 56 12.18 -17.65 -30.53
CA LYS A 56 13.31 -16.71 -30.37
C LYS A 56 12.92 -15.47 -29.59
N GLN A 57 11.72 -14.92 -29.85
CA GLN A 57 11.18 -13.79 -29.13
C GLN A 57 11.00 -14.12 -27.64
N TRP A 58 10.38 -15.27 -27.33
CA TRP A 58 10.22 -15.72 -25.95
C TRP A 58 11.56 -15.87 -25.21
N VAL A 59 12.58 -16.47 -25.85
CA VAL A 59 13.92 -16.59 -25.24
C VAL A 59 14.54 -15.22 -24.96
N HIS A 60 14.35 -14.27 -25.87
CA HIS A 60 14.81 -12.90 -25.68
C HIS A 60 14.09 -12.24 -24.50
N ASP A 61 12.76 -12.30 -24.47
CA ASP A 61 11.94 -11.67 -23.43
C ASP A 61 12.20 -12.28 -22.06
N ASP A 62 12.35 -13.60 -21.97
CA ASP A 62 12.72 -14.30 -20.73
C ASP A 62 14.11 -13.87 -20.23
N ALA A 63 15.09 -13.78 -21.12
CA ALA A 63 16.43 -13.32 -20.77
C ALA A 63 16.44 -11.86 -20.28
N VAL A 64 15.66 -10.98 -20.92
CA VAL A 64 15.49 -9.58 -20.51
C VAL A 64 14.84 -9.52 -19.13
N CYS A 65 13.70 -10.21 -18.93
CA CYS A 65 13.00 -10.27 -17.66
C CYS A 65 13.91 -10.77 -16.52
N ARG A 66 14.61 -11.89 -16.77
CA ARG A 66 15.55 -12.48 -15.81
C ARG A 66 16.68 -11.51 -15.48
N GLY A 67 17.23 -10.82 -16.49
CA GLY A 67 18.26 -9.79 -16.31
C GLY A 67 17.80 -8.63 -15.41
N TYR A 68 16.58 -8.13 -15.60
CA TYR A 68 16.00 -7.08 -14.74
C TYR A 68 15.86 -7.53 -13.29
N ILE A 69 15.34 -8.75 -13.06
CA ILE A 69 15.17 -9.27 -11.71
C ILE A 69 16.53 -9.40 -11.02
N LEU A 70 17.51 -10.04 -11.68
CA LEU A 70 18.85 -10.25 -11.12
C LEU A 70 19.59 -8.94 -10.85
N ALA A 71 19.48 -7.96 -11.76
CA ALA A 71 20.09 -6.64 -11.58
C ALA A 71 19.49 -5.84 -10.41
N ALA A 72 18.27 -6.19 -10.00
CA ALA A 72 17.59 -5.59 -8.86
C ALA A 72 17.81 -6.37 -7.56
N LEU A 73 18.60 -7.45 -7.54
CA LEU A 73 19.00 -8.15 -6.32
C LEU A 73 20.29 -7.55 -5.76
N SER A 74 20.46 -7.60 -4.44
CA SER A 74 21.75 -7.33 -3.81
C SER A 74 22.77 -8.42 -4.13
N ASP A 75 24.06 -8.09 -3.98
CA ASP A 75 25.17 -9.03 -4.16
C ASP A 75 25.07 -10.26 -3.23
N ARG A 76 24.39 -10.11 -2.09
CA ARG A 76 24.13 -11.21 -1.15
C ARG A 76 23.11 -12.20 -1.69
N LEU A 77 22.06 -11.72 -2.36
CA LEU A 77 20.97 -12.55 -2.87
C LEU A 77 21.23 -13.10 -4.27
N LEU A 78 22.06 -12.41 -5.08
CA LEU A 78 22.40 -12.82 -6.43
C LEU A 78 22.86 -14.29 -6.54
N PRO A 79 23.85 -14.78 -5.77
CA PRO A 79 24.31 -16.18 -5.88
C PRO A 79 23.28 -17.22 -5.43
N VAL A 80 22.26 -16.82 -4.67
CA VAL A 80 21.18 -17.70 -4.21
C VAL A 80 20.19 -17.94 -5.35
N TYR A 81 19.76 -16.87 -6.01
CA TYR A 81 18.66 -16.95 -6.98
C TYR A 81 19.11 -17.07 -8.45
N MET A 82 20.39 -16.83 -8.77
CA MET A 82 20.86 -16.88 -10.17
C MET A 82 20.69 -18.25 -10.87
N TRP A 83 20.48 -19.32 -10.12
CA TRP A 83 20.37 -20.69 -10.65
C TRP A 83 19.02 -21.01 -11.28
N HIS A 84 18.00 -20.14 -11.09
CA HIS A 84 16.71 -20.31 -11.74
C HIS A 84 16.83 -20.04 -13.25
N GLY A 85 16.40 -21.03 -14.05
CA GLY A 85 16.60 -21.08 -15.49
C GLY A 85 15.69 -20.16 -16.31
N THR A 86 14.55 -19.73 -15.74
CA THR A 86 13.60 -18.81 -16.37
C THR A 86 13.34 -17.62 -15.46
N ALA A 87 12.91 -16.49 -16.03
CA ALA A 87 12.50 -15.31 -15.28
C ALA A 87 11.32 -15.60 -14.36
N ARG A 88 10.38 -16.44 -14.80
CA ARG A 88 9.22 -16.90 -14.02
C ARG A 88 9.65 -17.65 -12.76
N ALA A 89 10.47 -18.69 -12.91
CA ALA A 89 10.92 -19.50 -11.78
C ALA A 89 11.75 -18.67 -10.79
N LEU A 90 12.54 -17.72 -11.31
CA LEU A 90 13.27 -16.75 -10.49
C LEU A 90 12.31 -15.85 -9.69
N TRP A 91 11.32 -15.26 -10.35
CA TRP A 91 10.33 -14.39 -9.73
C TRP A 91 9.57 -15.11 -8.62
N GLU A 92 9.08 -16.32 -8.90
CA GLU A 92 8.33 -17.15 -7.95
C GLU A 92 9.21 -17.53 -6.75
N ALA A 93 10.47 -17.89 -6.95
CA ALA A 93 11.36 -18.22 -5.84
C ALA A 93 11.59 -17.02 -4.90
N VAL A 94 11.73 -15.81 -5.45
CA VAL A 94 11.84 -14.59 -4.64
C VAL A 94 10.51 -14.30 -3.93
N ALA A 95 9.38 -14.40 -4.64
CA ALA A 95 8.05 -14.19 -4.07
C ALA A 95 7.76 -15.18 -2.92
N CYS A 96 8.01 -16.47 -3.09
CA CYS A 96 7.85 -17.48 -2.04
C CYS A 96 8.71 -17.20 -0.79
N THR A 97 9.80 -16.43 -0.91
CA THR A 97 10.67 -16.12 0.23
C THR A 97 10.22 -14.88 1.00
N TYR A 98 9.69 -13.86 0.30
CA TYR A 98 9.48 -12.52 0.87
C TYR A 98 8.05 -12.00 0.80
N GLU A 99 7.19 -12.59 -0.01
CA GLU A 99 5.77 -12.23 -0.05
C GLU A 99 5.10 -12.73 1.23
N LEU A 100 4.38 -11.82 1.90
CA LEU A 100 3.68 -12.15 3.13
C LEU A 100 2.45 -13.00 2.80
N ASP A 101 2.25 -14.06 3.58
CA ASP A 101 1.08 -14.91 3.48
C ASP A 101 -0.15 -14.28 4.17
N TYR A 102 -1.30 -14.94 4.02
CA TYR A 102 -2.55 -14.51 4.64
C TYR A 102 -2.41 -14.26 6.15
N TYR A 103 -1.76 -15.18 6.87
CA TYR A 103 -1.61 -15.09 8.32
C TYR A 103 -0.73 -13.91 8.73
N SER A 104 0.34 -13.64 7.97
CA SER A 104 1.19 -12.48 8.20
C SER A 104 0.41 -11.17 8.05
N TRP A 105 -0.45 -11.06 7.03
CA TRP A 105 -1.28 -9.87 6.85
C TRP A 105 -2.36 -9.72 7.92
N GLU A 106 -2.99 -10.82 8.34
CA GLU A 106 -3.97 -10.80 9.43
C GLU A 106 -3.31 -10.37 10.75
N LEU A 107 -2.13 -10.92 11.09
CA LEU A 107 -1.38 -10.52 12.29
C LEU A 107 -0.99 -9.03 12.25
N MET A 108 -0.48 -8.54 11.11
CA MET A 108 -0.17 -7.11 10.94
C MET A 108 -1.40 -6.22 11.09
N PHE A 109 -2.58 -6.70 10.67
CA PHE A 109 -3.84 -6.00 10.90
C PHE A 109 -4.27 -6.07 12.36
N GLU A 110 -4.15 -7.22 13.01
CA GLU A 110 -4.47 -7.43 14.42
C GLU A 110 -3.64 -6.53 15.32
N GLU A 111 -2.33 -6.50 15.11
CA GLU A 111 -1.32 -5.70 15.83
C GLU A 111 -1.26 -4.23 15.37
N LEU A 112 -2.18 -3.78 14.50
CA LEU A 112 -2.21 -2.40 14.04
C LEU A 112 -2.44 -1.44 15.22
N GLU A 113 -1.36 -0.77 15.60
CA GLU A 113 -1.36 0.33 16.56
C GLU A 113 -1.23 1.68 15.84
N PHE A 114 -1.91 2.68 16.41
CA PHE A 114 -1.88 4.05 15.90
C PHE A 114 -1.04 4.93 16.81
N GLY A 115 -0.19 5.75 16.20
CA GLY A 115 0.63 6.71 16.96
C GLY A 115 -0.22 7.88 17.46
N ASP A 116 0.22 8.52 18.55
CA ASP A 116 -0.46 9.68 19.13
C ASP A 116 -0.51 10.89 18.17
N ASP A 117 0.53 11.04 17.36
CA ASP A 117 0.65 12.14 16.37
C ASP A 117 -0.07 11.85 15.04
N GLU A 118 -0.60 10.63 14.86
CA GLU A 118 -1.20 10.19 13.61
C GLU A 118 -2.60 10.80 13.42
N THR A 119 -2.83 11.38 12.24
CA THR A 119 -4.13 11.94 11.88
C THR A 119 -5.15 10.81 11.68
N LEU A 120 -6.43 11.06 11.97
CA LEU A 120 -7.48 10.04 11.82
C LEU A 120 -7.55 9.51 10.38
N ARG A 121 -7.23 10.34 9.39
CA ARG A 121 -7.13 9.96 7.98
C ARG A 121 -5.98 9.00 7.69
N GLU A 122 -4.80 9.23 8.26
CA GLU A 122 -3.67 8.31 8.13
C GLU A 122 -4.00 6.97 8.78
N ARG A 123 -4.67 6.99 9.94
CA ARG A 123 -5.18 5.79 10.61
C ARG A 123 -6.14 5.01 9.71
N VAL A 124 -7.13 5.68 9.12
CA VAL A 124 -8.07 5.07 8.17
C VAL A 124 -7.34 4.51 6.94
N ALA A 125 -6.37 5.26 6.38
CA ALA A 125 -5.59 4.80 5.22
C ALA A 125 -4.86 3.48 5.49
N ARG A 126 -4.18 3.40 6.64
CA ARG A 126 -3.40 2.22 7.02
C ARG A 126 -4.29 1.02 7.33
N ALA A 127 -5.39 1.25 8.06
CA ALA A 127 -6.35 0.21 8.34
C ALA A 127 -6.99 -0.33 7.05
N GLU A 128 -7.34 0.54 6.10
CA GLU A 128 -7.89 0.15 4.80
C GLU A 128 -6.88 -0.69 4.02
N ALA A 129 -5.63 -0.25 3.92
CA ALA A 129 -4.58 -0.96 3.20
C ALA A 129 -4.37 -2.38 3.76
N LEU A 130 -4.33 -2.54 5.09
CA LEU A 130 -4.17 -3.84 5.74
C LEU A 130 -5.43 -4.72 5.63
N ALA A 131 -6.62 -4.13 5.74
CA ALA A 131 -7.89 -4.83 5.54
C ALA A 131 -8.04 -5.38 4.11
N ILE A 132 -7.59 -4.61 3.11
CA ILE A 132 -7.51 -5.07 1.72
C ILE A 132 -6.47 -6.18 1.60
N ALA A 133 -5.24 -5.98 2.10
CA ALA A 133 -4.15 -6.92 1.96
C ALA A 133 -4.48 -8.30 2.54
N LYS A 134 -5.05 -8.36 3.75
CA LYS A 134 -5.44 -9.62 4.40
C LYS A 134 -6.59 -10.32 3.67
N SER A 135 -7.50 -9.56 3.04
CA SER A 135 -8.71 -10.11 2.44
C SER A 135 -8.63 -10.32 0.93
N SER A 136 -7.46 -10.06 0.31
CA SER A 136 -7.30 -10.10 -1.16
C SER A 136 -7.31 -11.51 -1.77
N PHE A 137 -7.50 -12.57 -0.99
CA PHE A 137 -7.47 -13.95 -1.45
C PHE A 137 -8.68 -14.74 -0.96
N PRO A 138 -9.44 -15.43 -1.83
CA PRO A 138 -9.24 -15.62 -3.28
C PRO A 138 -9.87 -14.53 -4.18
N GLU A 139 -10.72 -13.66 -3.64
CA GLU A 139 -11.37 -12.57 -4.39
C GLU A 139 -11.15 -11.23 -3.67
N PRO A 140 -11.18 -10.10 -4.38
CA PRO A 140 -11.12 -8.79 -3.75
C PRO A 140 -12.25 -8.63 -2.72
N PRO A 141 -11.97 -8.07 -1.54
CA PRO A 141 -13.01 -7.87 -0.54
C PRO A 141 -14.05 -6.86 -1.03
N SER A 142 -15.30 -7.05 -0.62
CA SER A 142 -16.32 -6.04 -0.82
C SER A 142 -15.97 -4.75 -0.06
N ASP A 143 -16.32 -3.60 -0.63
CA ASP A 143 -16.15 -2.28 0.02
C ASP A 143 -16.73 -2.25 1.45
N GLN A 144 -17.86 -2.94 1.65
CA GLN A 144 -18.52 -3.08 2.94
C GLN A 144 -17.70 -3.89 3.96
N SER A 145 -17.05 -4.97 3.51
CA SER A 145 -16.20 -5.80 4.38
C SER A 145 -14.96 -5.03 4.83
N VAL A 146 -14.30 -4.33 3.91
CA VAL A 146 -13.13 -3.50 4.22
C VAL A 146 -13.50 -2.43 5.23
N ALA A 147 -14.62 -1.75 5.03
CA ALA A 147 -15.06 -0.71 5.92
C ALA A 147 -15.47 -1.22 7.31
N TYR A 148 -16.07 -2.43 7.39
CA TYR A 148 -16.32 -3.09 8.67
C TYR A 148 -15.01 -3.32 9.44
N ASP A 149 -14.01 -3.90 8.78
CA ASP A 149 -12.70 -4.17 9.37
C ASP A 149 -12.04 -2.88 9.85
N VAL A 150 -12.00 -1.84 9.02
CA VAL A 150 -11.46 -0.52 9.39
C VAL A 150 -12.14 0.02 10.65
N CYS A 151 -13.47 -0.08 10.76
CA CYS A 151 -14.21 0.39 11.93
C CYS A 151 -13.82 -0.33 13.22
N THR A 152 -13.37 -1.60 13.17
CA THR A 152 -12.93 -2.32 14.36
C THR A 152 -11.63 -1.76 14.95
N LYS A 153 -10.84 -1.06 14.13
CA LYS A 153 -9.56 -0.48 14.55
C LYS A 153 -9.69 0.97 15.02
N LEU A 154 -10.74 1.68 14.61
CA LEU A 154 -10.93 3.08 15.00
C LEU A 154 -11.25 3.20 16.51
N PRO A 155 -10.80 4.29 17.18
CA PRO A 155 -11.17 4.58 18.56
C PRO A 155 -12.69 4.67 18.74
N ASP A 156 -13.21 4.25 19.90
CA ASP A 156 -14.65 4.23 20.20
C ASP A 156 -15.35 5.57 19.92
N VAL A 157 -14.70 6.70 20.22
CA VAL A 157 -15.25 8.03 19.94
C VAL A 157 -15.50 8.25 18.44
N ALA A 158 -14.55 7.81 17.59
CA ALA A 158 -14.66 7.93 16.14
C ALA A 158 -15.69 6.92 15.59
N LYS A 159 -15.66 5.69 16.09
CA LYS A 159 -16.63 4.64 15.76
C LYS A 159 -18.06 5.08 16.10
N ASP A 160 -18.29 5.61 17.29
CA ASP A 160 -19.60 6.11 17.73
C ASP A 160 -20.05 7.35 16.94
N ALA A 161 -19.13 8.24 16.58
CA ALA A 161 -19.46 9.40 15.74
C ALA A 161 -19.90 8.97 14.34
N ILE A 162 -19.20 7.99 13.76
CA ILE A 162 -19.56 7.39 12.47
C ILE A 162 -20.92 6.70 12.56
N MET A 163 -21.15 5.92 13.62
CA MET A 163 -22.42 5.22 13.87
C MET A 163 -23.60 6.17 14.14
N ARG A 164 -23.35 7.34 14.75
CA ARG A 164 -24.38 8.36 15.03
C ARG A 164 -24.69 9.26 13.83
N GLY A 165 -23.71 9.50 12.95
CA GLY A 165 -23.89 10.32 11.74
C GLY A 165 -24.78 9.67 10.67
N TYR A 166 -24.93 8.35 10.72
CA TYR A 166 -25.83 7.56 9.86
C TYR A 166 -26.94 6.95 10.71
N GLY A 167 -28.12 7.58 10.73
CA GLY A 167 -29.22 7.22 11.62
C GLY A 167 -29.46 5.70 11.76
N THR A 168 -29.38 5.23 13.01
CA THR A 168 -29.84 3.96 13.63
C THR A 168 -30.53 2.91 12.74
N THR A 169 -29.91 2.47 11.65
CA THR A 169 -30.33 1.27 10.93
C THR A 169 -29.12 0.42 10.60
N MET A 170 -29.10 -0.80 11.17
CA MET A 170 -28.08 -1.85 10.99
C MET A 170 -27.87 -2.30 9.53
N ALA A 171 -28.61 -1.74 8.56
CA ALA A 171 -28.58 -2.13 7.14
C ALA A 171 -27.82 -1.13 6.25
N GLY A 172 -27.47 0.05 6.74
CA GLY A 172 -26.70 1.07 6.02
C GLY A 172 -25.21 0.97 6.33
N TYR A 173 -24.58 -0.15 6.02
CA TYR A 173 -23.17 -0.35 6.33
C TYR A 173 -22.30 0.71 5.65
N THR A 174 -21.41 1.27 6.45
CA THR A 174 -20.39 2.24 6.08
C THR A 174 -19.62 1.74 4.88
N SER A 175 -19.83 2.33 3.71
CA SER A 175 -18.88 2.22 2.60
C SER A 175 -17.56 2.88 3.02
N MET A 176 -16.42 2.49 2.42
CA MET A 176 -15.16 3.22 2.63
C MET A 176 -15.32 4.72 2.31
N SER A 177 -16.12 5.04 1.29
CA SER A 177 -16.45 6.44 0.95
C SER A 177 -17.13 7.21 2.10
N GLY A 178 -17.93 6.51 2.91
CA GLY A 178 -18.57 7.05 4.12
C GLY A 178 -17.56 7.27 5.24
N LEU A 179 -16.68 6.30 5.46
CA LEU A 179 -15.62 6.39 6.48
C LEU A 179 -14.65 7.54 6.18
N TRP A 180 -14.20 7.65 4.93
CA TRP A 180 -13.33 8.74 4.50
C TRP A 180 -13.96 10.13 4.71
N ARG A 181 -15.25 10.27 4.44
CA ARG A 181 -16.00 11.52 4.69
C ARG A 181 -16.13 11.83 6.18
N SER A 182 -16.47 10.84 7.00
CA SER A 182 -16.58 11.02 8.44
C SER A 182 -15.23 11.36 9.09
N ALA A 183 -14.15 10.67 8.68
CA ALA A 183 -12.80 10.94 9.15
C ALA A 183 -12.36 12.37 8.84
N LEU A 184 -12.64 12.86 7.61
CA LEU A 184 -12.40 14.24 7.24
C LEU A 184 -13.15 15.23 8.13
N GLU A 185 -14.44 14.98 8.38
CA GLU A 185 -15.26 15.90 9.14
C GLU A 185 -14.82 15.98 10.61
N MET A 186 -14.49 14.83 11.21
CA MET A 186 -13.95 14.78 12.57
C MET A 186 -12.63 15.56 12.70
N GLU A 187 -11.73 15.46 11.72
CA GLU A 187 -10.51 16.26 11.73
C GLU A 187 -10.76 17.75 11.55
N ARG A 188 -11.72 18.12 10.69
CA ARG A 188 -12.12 19.53 10.53
C ARG A 188 -12.65 20.11 11.84
N ILE A 189 -13.50 19.37 12.55
CA ILE A 189 -14.02 19.77 13.86
C ILE A 189 -12.87 19.95 14.85
N ARG A 190 -12.00 18.94 14.98
CA ARG A 190 -10.83 18.98 15.87
C ARG A 190 -9.94 20.20 15.60
N ASN A 191 -9.62 20.46 14.33
CA ASN A 191 -8.78 21.59 13.93
C ASN A 191 -9.45 22.94 14.21
N THR A 192 -10.77 23.02 14.01
CA THR A 192 -11.57 24.22 14.30
C THR A 192 -11.62 24.50 15.80
N GLU A 193 -11.82 23.46 16.62
CA GLU A 193 -11.81 23.56 18.07
C GLU A 193 -10.44 23.98 18.59
N ALA A 194 -9.37 23.33 18.15
CA ALA A 194 -8.00 23.69 18.51
C ALA A 194 -7.69 25.16 18.15
N SER A 195 -8.15 25.63 16.99
CA SER A 195 -8.01 27.03 16.57
C SER A 195 -8.79 27.99 17.49
N ARG A 196 -10.01 27.62 17.91
CA ARG A 196 -10.82 28.40 18.86
C ARG A 196 -10.18 28.46 20.25
N PHE A 197 -9.61 27.36 20.73
CA PHE A 197 -8.89 27.33 22.00
C PHE A 197 -7.64 28.22 21.95
N ALA A 198 -6.84 28.10 20.90
CA ALA A 198 -5.64 28.93 20.72
C ALA A 198 -5.96 30.44 20.63
N MET A 199 -7.10 30.81 20.02
CA MET A 199 -7.56 32.21 20.01
C MET A 199 -7.94 32.71 21.41
N ARG A 200 -8.66 31.90 22.20
CA ARG A 200 -9.01 32.26 23.59
C ARG A 200 -7.77 32.42 24.47
N GLU A 201 -6.79 31.53 24.37
CA GLU A 201 -5.55 31.64 25.15
C GLU A 201 -4.75 32.90 24.79
N LYS A 202 -4.74 33.30 23.51
CA LYS A 202 -4.11 34.56 23.08
C LYS A 202 -4.84 35.78 23.64
N GLU A 203 -6.16 35.76 23.69
CA GLU A 203 -6.98 36.83 24.27
C GLU A 203 -6.77 36.94 25.79
N GLU A 204 -6.74 35.81 26.50
CA GLU A 204 -6.50 35.74 27.96
C GLU A 204 -5.06 36.11 28.35
N GLY A 205 -4.08 35.77 27.51
CA GLY A 205 -2.67 36.17 27.69
C GLY A 205 -2.43 37.66 27.45
N SER A 206 -3.13 38.26 26.47
CA SER A 206 -3.07 39.70 26.17
C SER A 206 -3.71 40.55 27.27
N GLY A 207 -4.82 40.09 27.86
CA GLY A 207 -5.56 40.80 28.92
C GLY A 207 -4.78 41.03 30.22
N LYS A 208 -3.75 40.25 30.52
CA LYS A 208 -2.93 40.38 31.75
C LYS A 208 -1.77 41.38 31.64
N SER A 209 -1.40 41.82 30.43
CA SER A 209 -0.30 42.80 30.22
C SER A 209 -0.74 44.26 30.41
N GLY A 210 -2.05 44.54 30.40
CA GLY A 210 -2.60 45.91 30.46
C GLY A 210 -2.77 46.52 31.86
N HIS A 211 -2.37 45.85 32.94
CA HIS A 211 -2.67 46.28 34.31
C HIS A 211 -1.44 46.55 35.19
N VAL A 212 -0.36 47.11 34.64
CA VAL A 212 0.72 47.71 35.45
C VAL A 212 1.22 49.01 34.82
N ALA A 213 0.41 50.07 34.81
CA ALA A 213 0.91 51.45 34.65
C ALA A 213 -0.17 52.48 34.99
N LYS A 214 -0.45 52.71 36.27
CA LYS A 214 -0.92 54.02 36.77
C LYS A 214 -0.87 54.08 38.29
N LYS A 215 0.32 54.29 38.82
CA LYS A 215 0.50 54.88 40.15
C LYS A 215 1.69 55.83 40.11
N ARG A 216 1.41 57.14 40.00
CA ARG A 216 2.01 58.23 40.78
C ARG A 216 1.99 59.57 40.03
N ARG A 217 1.80 60.63 40.85
CA ARG A 217 1.90 62.08 40.64
C ARG A 217 0.58 62.71 40.20
N ARG A 218 0.00 63.68 40.92
CA ARG A 218 0.49 64.57 41.99
C ARG A 218 -0.55 64.71 43.08
#